data_AF-A0A7Z9MGV8-F1
#
_entry.id   AF-A0A7Z9MGV8-F1
#
_cell.length_a   1.000
_cell.length_b   1.000
_cell.length_c   1.000
_cell.angle_alpha   90.00
_cell.angle_beta   90.00
_cell.angle_gamma   90.00
#
_symmetry.space_group_name_H-M   'P 1'
#
loop_
_entity.id
_entity.type
_entity.pdbx_description
1 polymer ?
#
loop_
_entity_poly.entity_id
_entity_poly.type
_entity_poly.pdbx_seq_one_letter_code
_entity_poly.pdbx_strand_id
1 'polypeptide(L)'
;MDKHFYNEASSKKLGWEPSWFGEKYFDDKLVRAIKKWQKERGITGDGLCGPMTFRRLWTERQANIDDYKPSDAYYSNYIIYNGEFHPIEWDKFVLWSEKGGHEARRGNYYDYSGRPKRKIRYFVNHWDVCLSSKSTQSILDRRGISVHFLIDNDGTIYQTLDLQHAAWHAGSSRTNRPSVGVEITNAYYPKYQDWYVKNGFGERPIIDDAWVHGEKLDPFLDFYPEQIEAVKALWKAIKGATGIPYETPTSQFDKTSTKYEQEVAYGSFTGFVSHYHISKGKIDCAGLDLKTLLDEVKYNIDILDTVKNK
;
A
#
# COMPACT_ATOMS: atom_id res chain seq x y z
N MET A 1 1.52 30.37 7.29
CA MET A 1 0.47 29.35 7.48
C MET A 1 0.23 29.22 8.97
N ASP A 2 -1.01 29.37 9.41
CA ASP A 2 -1.39 29.12 10.81
C ASP A 2 -1.26 27.62 11.11
N LYS A 3 -0.33 27.28 12.00
CA LYS A 3 0.00 25.89 12.33
C LYS A 3 -1.04 25.24 13.24
N HIS A 4 -1.75 26.03 14.05
CA HIS A 4 -2.82 25.55 14.91
C HIS A 4 -3.97 25.08 14.05
N PHE A 5 -4.43 25.96 13.16
CA PHE A 5 -5.48 25.66 12.21
C PHE A 5 -5.14 24.49 11.30
N TYR A 6 -3.90 24.44 10.78
CA TYR A 6 -3.46 23.29 9.97
C TYR A 6 -3.52 21.98 10.74
N ASN A 7 -2.99 21.95 11.98
CA ASN A 7 -2.96 20.73 12.78
C ASN A 7 -4.34 20.29 13.22
N GLU A 8 -5.25 21.21 13.53
CA GLU A 8 -6.64 20.89 13.84
C GLU A 8 -7.36 20.29 12.61
N ALA A 9 -7.21 20.91 11.44
CA ALA A 9 -7.76 20.38 10.19
C ALA A 9 -7.15 19.01 9.82
N SER A 10 -5.84 18.85 10.03
CA SER A 10 -5.14 17.60 9.80
C SER A 10 -5.58 16.51 10.78
N SER A 11 -5.76 16.84 12.05
CA SER A 11 -6.31 15.93 13.08
C SER A 11 -7.70 15.43 12.68
N LYS A 12 -8.60 16.34 12.29
CA LYS A 12 -9.94 15.97 11.81
C LYS A 12 -9.89 15.07 10.56
N LYS A 13 -8.92 15.32 9.67
CA LYS A 13 -8.75 14.59 8.40
C LYS A 13 -8.07 13.22 8.55
N LEU A 14 -7.11 13.11 9.46
CA LEU A 14 -6.25 11.94 9.61
C LEU A 14 -6.60 11.11 10.86
N GLY A 15 -7.36 11.67 11.80
CA GLY A 15 -7.86 10.98 13.00
C GLY A 15 -6.81 10.79 14.10
N TRP A 16 -5.93 11.78 14.31
CA TRP A 16 -4.98 11.82 15.43
C TRP A 16 -5.34 12.91 16.44
N GLU A 17 -4.91 12.75 17.69
CA GLU A 17 -5.22 13.68 18.79
C GLU A 17 -3.95 14.35 19.34
N PRO A 18 -4.01 15.59 19.88
CA PRO A 18 -2.86 16.25 20.53
C PRO A 18 -2.18 15.38 21.59
N SER A 19 -2.95 14.53 22.27
CA SER A 19 -2.48 13.61 23.30
C SER A 19 -1.48 12.58 22.77
N TRP A 20 -1.46 12.33 21.46
CA TRP A 20 -0.50 11.42 20.84
C TRP A 20 0.92 12.00 20.82
N PHE A 21 1.04 13.32 20.97
CA PHE A 21 2.31 14.03 21.16
C PHE A 21 2.53 14.48 22.62
N GLY A 22 1.70 14.02 23.56
CA GLY A 22 1.77 14.38 24.97
C GLY A 22 1.12 15.73 25.32
N GLU A 23 0.35 16.32 24.40
CA GLU A 23 -0.28 17.63 24.58
C GLU A 23 -1.81 17.54 24.62
N LYS A 24 -2.49 18.62 25.04
CA LYS A 24 -3.96 18.60 25.18
C LYS A 24 -4.71 19.43 24.14
N TYR A 25 -4.08 20.46 23.60
CA TYR A 25 -4.74 21.47 22.77
C TYR A 25 -3.94 21.74 21.48
N PHE A 26 -4.62 22.27 20.46
CA PHE A 26 -3.98 22.71 19.21
C PHE A 26 -3.29 24.07 19.38
N ASP A 27 -2.27 24.14 20.24
CA ASP A 27 -1.56 25.36 20.62
C ASP A 27 -0.05 25.31 20.26
N ASP A 28 0.71 26.31 20.71
CA ASP A 28 2.15 26.39 20.44
C ASP A 28 2.94 25.27 21.14
N LYS A 29 2.39 24.67 22.20
CA LYS A 29 3.00 23.50 22.84
C LYS A 29 2.90 22.30 21.93
N LEU A 30 1.72 22.04 21.34
CA LEU A 30 1.56 20.98 20.35
C LEU A 30 2.50 21.17 19.14
N VAL A 31 2.61 22.38 18.59
CA VAL A 31 3.52 22.64 17.46
C VAL A 31 4.98 22.33 17.84
N ARG A 32 5.41 22.69 19.05
CA ARG A 32 6.76 22.36 19.55
C ARG A 32 6.94 20.87 19.80
N ALA A 33 5.93 20.19 20.34
CA ALA A 33 5.95 18.75 20.59
C ALA A 33 6.04 17.97 19.27
N ILE A 34 5.24 18.33 18.26
CA ILE A 34 5.33 17.75 16.91
C ILE A 34 6.72 17.99 16.32
N LYS A 35 7.25 19.21 16.42
CA LYS A 35 8.58 19.56 15.90
C LYS A 35 9.70 18.76 16.57
N LYS A 36 9.60 18.54 17.89
CA LYS A 36 10.55 17.69 18.64
C LYS A 36 10.44 16.24 18.18
N TRP A 37 9.22 15.69 18.15
CA TRP A 37 8.94 14.34 17.71
C TRP A 37 9.48 14.07 16.29
N GLN A 38 9.28 15.02 15.37
CA GLN A 38 9.79 14.99 14.00
C GLN A 38 11.31 14.91 13.94
N LYS A 39 12.01 15.80 14.66
CA LYS A 39 13.48 15.85 14.69
C LYS A 39 14.10 14.56 15.21
N GLU A 40 13.55 14.01 16.29
CA GLU A 40 14.00 12.73 16.86
C GLU A 40 13.90 11.55 15.87
N ARG A 41 13.08 11.69 14.83
CA ARG A 41 12.79 10.64 13.83
C ARG A 41 13.33 10.97 12.44
N GLY A 42 14.24 11.93 12.34
CA GLY A 42 14.88 12.30 11.08
C GLY A 42 13.93 12.85 10.02
N ILE A 43 12.81 13.45 10.40
CA ILE A 43 11.95 14.22 9.47
C ILE A 43 12.05 15.71 9.75
N THR A 44 11.78 16.51 8.71
CA THR A 44 11.77 17.96 8.78
C THR A 44 10.87 18.43 9.92
N GLY A 45 11.47 19.10 10.92
CA GLY A 45 10.77 19.61 12.10
C GLY A 45 9.99 20.89 11.81
N ASP A 46 8.93 20.79 11.01
CA ASP A 46 8.06 21.92 10.66
C ASP A 46 6.95 22.18 11.70
N GLY A 47 6.72 21.25 12.63
CA GLY A 47 5.68 21.31 13.65
C GLY A 47 4.27 21.03 13.11
N LEU A 48 4.17 20.45 11.92
CA LEU A 48 2.92 20.10 11.25
C LEU A 48 2.75 18.57 11.20
N CYS A 49 1.66 18.07 11.76
CA CYS A 49 1.31 16.66 11.63
C CYS A 49 0.61 16.42 10.29
N GLY A 50 1.36 16.46 9.20
CA GLY A 50 0.87 16.10 7.86
C GLY A 50 0.80 14.57 7.66
N PRO A 51 0.39 14.10 6.46
CA PRO A 51 0.26 12.67 6.17
C PRO A 51 1.51 11.83 6.49
N MET A 52 2.71 12.38 6.26
CA MET A 52 3.97 11.68 6.55
C MET A 52 4.23 11.55 8.06
N THR A 53 4.07 12.64 8.82
CA THR A 53 4.18 12.65 10.29
C THR A 53 3.17 11.68 10.91
N PHE A 54 1.90 11.76 10.47
CA PHE A 54 0.83 10.90 10.95
C PHE A 54 1.11 9.41 10.69
N ARG A 55 1.55 9.05 9.47
CA ARG A 55 1.87 7.66 9.11
C ARG A 55 2.89 7.08 10.08
N ARG A 56 4.00 7.79 10.30
CA ARG A 56 5.06 7.37 11.23
C ARG A 56 4.58 7.30 12.70
N LEU A 57 3.78 8.27 13.15
CA LEU A 57 3.23 8.31 14.51
C LEU A 57 2.28 7.15 14.78
N TRP A 58 1.44 6.84 13.81
CA TRP A 58 0.49 5.75 13.93
C TRP A 58 1.18 4.38 14.01
N THR A 59 2.17 4.13 13.16
CA THR A 59 2.97 2.89 13.21
C THR A 59 3.62 2.70 14.59
N GLU A 60 4.18 3.76 15.20
CA GLU A 60 4.75 3.68 16.57
C GLU A 60 3.70 3.35 17.62
N ARG A 61 2.51 3.94 17.53
CA ARG A 61 1.43 3.67 18.49
C ARG A 61 0.92 2.23 18.38
N GLN A 62 0.84 1.70 17.17
CA GLN A 62 0.45 0.30 16.95
C GLN A 62 1.50 -0.68 17.48
N ALA A 63 2.79 -0.39 17.33
CA ALA A 63 3.83 -1.23 17.91
C ALA A 63 3.71 -1.36 19.45
N ASN A 64 3.07 -0.40 20.11
CA ASN A 64 2.83 -0.37 21.55
C ASN A 64 1.45 -0.93 21.99
N ILE A 65 0.55 -1.17 21.04
CA ILE A 65 -0.80 -1.69 21.28
C ILE A 65 -0.85 -3.06 20.58
N ASP A 66 -0.40 -4.09 21.30
CA ASP A 66 -0.36 -5.48 20.85
C ASP A 66 -1.80 -5.97 20.59
N ASP A 67 -2.23 -6.03 19.33
CA ASP A 67 -3.54 -6.57 18.94
C ASP A 67 -3.55 -7.08 17.49
N TYR A 68 -2.69 -8.07 17.20
CA TYR A 68 -2.84 -8.86 15.97
C TYR A 68 -2.58 -10.35 16.18
N LYS A 69 -3.67 -11.12 16.16
CA LYS A 69 -3.71 -12.53 15.76
C LYS A 69 -4.84 -12.67 14.73
N PRO A 70 -4.58 -13.11 13.49
CA PRO A 70 -5.66 -13.44 12.58
C PRO A 70 -6.45 -14.62 13.15
N SER A 71 -7.76 -14.45 13.31
CA SER A 71 -8.69 -15.49 13.75
C SER A 71 -9.20 -16.26 12.53
N ASP A 72 -9.20 -17.60 12.58
CA ASP A 72 -9.80 -18.58 11.64
C ASP A 72 -10.58 -17.94 10.47
N ALA A 73 -9.85 -17.59 9.40
CA ALA A 73 -10.43 -17.06 8.17
C ALA A 73 -10.99 -18.20 7.31
N TYR A 74 -12.12 -17.97 6.64
CA TYR A 74 -12.61 -18.85 5.59
C TYR A 74 -12.00 -18.39 4.27
N TYR A 75 -11.22 -19.24 3.62
CA TYR A 75 -10.49 -18.85 2.42
C TYR A 75 -11.32 -19.11 1.15
N SER A 76 -11.49 -18.07 0.35
CA SER A 76 -12.04 -18.09 -1.00
C SER A 76 -10.94 -18.43 -2.02
N ASN A 77 -11.33 -18.83 -3.23
CA ASN A 77 -10.41 -19.11 -4.34
C ASN A 77 -10.72 -18.28 -5.59
N TYR A 78 -11.37 -17.13 -5.40
CA TYR A 78 -11.75 -16.21 -6.48
C TYR A 78 -11.71 -14.74 -6.04
N ILE A 79 -11.42 -13.84 -6.99
CA ILE A 79 -11.66 -12.41 -6.88
C ILE A 79 -13.04 -12.06 -7.48
N ILE A 80 -13.64 -10.96 -7.01
CA ILE A 80 -14.93 -10.48 -7.50
C ILE A 80 -14.76 -9.26 -8.40
N TYR A 81 -15.35 -9.31 -9.60
CA TYR A 81 -15.40 -8.19 -10.52
C TYR A 81 -16.78 -8.07 -11.20
N ASN A 82 -17.51 -7.02 -10.83
CA ASN A 82 -18.88 -6.77 -11.27
C ASN A 82 -19.82 -7.93 -10.94
N GLY A 83 -19.69 -8.45 -9.72
CA GLY A 83 -20.41 -9.64 -9.25
C GLY A 83 -19.98 -10.97 -9.88
N GLU A 84 -19.05 -10.96 -10.84
CA GLU A 84 -18.51 -12.18 -11.44
C GLU A 84 -17.32 -12.71 -10.64
N PHE A 85 -17.25 -14.03 -10.52
CA PHE A 85 -16.20 -14.76 -9.83
C PHE A 85 -15.07 -15.09 -10.81
N HIS A 86 -13.85 -14.66 -10.50
CA HIS A 86 -12.66 -14.95 -11.30
C HIS A 86 -11.64 -15.71 -10.45
N PRO A 87 -11.08 -16.84 -10.92
CA PRO A 87 -10.21 -17.67 -10.09
C PRO A 87 -8.92 -16.95 -9.69
N ILE A 88 -8.44 -17.22 -8.47
CA ILE A 88 -7.09 -16.90 -8.00
C ILE A 88 -6.38 -18.18 -7.55
N GLU A 89 -5.13 -18.34 -7.96
CA GLU A 89 -4.27 -19.46 -7.58
C GLU A 89 -3.50 -19.11 -6.30
N TRP A 90 -4.24 -18.86 -5.21
CA TRP A 90 -3.70 -18.55 -3.89
C TRP A 90 -4.65 -19.07 -2.82
N ASP A 91 -4.13 -19.78 -1.83
CA ASP A 91 -4.93 -20.47 -0.81
C ASP A 91 -5.31 -19.59 0.38
N LYS A 92 -4.65 -18.44 0.55
CA LYS A 92 -4.91 -17.46 1.61
C LYS A 92 -5.61 -16.21 1.09
N PHE A 93 -6.86 -16.34 0.65
CA PHE A 93 -7.64 -15.24 0.10
C PHE A 93 -8.97 -15.06 0.83
N VAL A 94 -9.32 -13.82 1.22
CA VAL A 94 -10.51 -13.49 2.02
C VAL A 94 -11.28 -12.34 1.40
N LEU A 95 -12.59 -12.52 1.20
CA LEU A 95 -13.49 -11.47 0.75
C LEU A 95 -13.95 -10.56 1.89
N TRP A 96 -14.29 -9.32 1.54
CA TRP A 96 -14.87 -8.36 2.48
C TRP A 96 -16.12 -8.87 3.21
N SER A 97 -16.90 -9.75 2.58
CA SER A 97 -18.12 -10.34 3.16
C SER A 97 -17.86 -11.60 3.99
N GLU A 98 -16.64 -12.12 4.01
CA GLU A 98 -16.29 -13.34 4.75
C GLU A 98 -15.85 -13.04 6.19
N LYS A 99 -15.86 -14.07 7.03
CA LYS A 99 -15.38 -13.96 8.41
C LYS A 99 -13.90 -13.57 8.40
N GLY A 100 -13.57 -12.49 9.11
CA GLY A 100 -12.21 -11.94 9.14
C GLY A 100 -11.89 -11.02 7.96
N GLY A 101 -12.84 -10.83 7.03
CA GLY A 101 -12.72 -9.89 5.92
C GLY A 101 -12.62 -8.43 6.35
N HIS A 102 -12.20 -7.61 5.40
CA HIS A 102 -12.08 -6.16 5.54
C HIS A 102 -12.92 -5.50 4.45
N GLU A 103 -13.83 -4.60 4.81
CA GLU A 103 -14.70 -3.92 3.83
C GLU A 103 -14.34 -2.43 3.75
N ALA A 104 -14.16 -1.93 2.53
CA ALA A 104 -14.02 -0.50 2.30
C ALA A 104 -15.35 0.21 2.64
N ARG A 105 -15.29 1.21 3.53
CA ARG A 105 -16.49 1.95 3.92
C ARG A 105 -17.21 2.60 2.74
N ARG A 106 -18.52 2.41 2.68
CA ARG A 106 -19.39 3.12 1.74
C ARG A 106 -19.17 4.63 1.86
N GLY A 107 -18.99 5.29 0.72
CA GLY A 107 -18.66 6.72 0.65
C GLY A 107 -17.16 7.01 0.52
N ASN A 108 -16.28 6.02 0.69
CA ASN A 108 -14.83 6.16 0.52
C ASN A 108 -14.32 5.62 -0.84
N TYR A 109 -15.21 5.42 -1.81
CA TYR A 109 -14.90 4.95 -3.15
C TYR A 109 -15.95 5.49 -4.14
N TYR A 110 -15.65 5.43 -5.44
CA TYR A 110 -16.65 5.69 -6.47
C TYR A 110 -17.54 4.46 -6.63
N ASP A 111 -18.82 4.61 -6.31
CA ASP A 111 -19.83 3.56 -6.52
C ASP A 111 -20.20 3.45 -8.01
N TYR A 112 -20.16 2.24 -8.52
CA TYR A 112 -20.48 1.86 -9.90
C TYR A 112 -21.55 0.76 -9.96
N SER A 113 -22.28 0.55 -8.86
CA SER A 113 -23.41 -0.36 -8.81
C SER A 113 -24.43 -0.03 -9.89
N GLY A 114 -24.94 -1.08 -10.58
CA GLY A 114 -25.91 -0.93 -11.66
C GLY A 114 -25.38 -0.27 -12.94
N ARG A 115 -24.07 -0.01 -13.05
CA ARG A 115 -23.44 0.50 -14.28
C ARG A 115 -22.85 -0.64 -15.11
N PRO A 116 -22.58 -0.41 -16.41
CA PRO A 116 -21.79 -1.34 -17.22
C PRO A 116 -20.44 -1.68 -16.57
N LYS A 117 -19.92 -2.87 -16.86
CA LYS A 117 -18.65 -3.39 -16.32
C LYS A 117 -17.51 -2.37 -16.52
N ARG A 118 -16.89 -1.93 -15.43
CA ARG A 118 -15.89 -0.84 -15.40
C ARG A 118 -14.59 -1.27 -16.06
N LYS A 119 -14.23 -0.68 -17.20
CA LYS A 119 -12.94 -0.95 -17.85
C LYS A 119 -11.74 -0.56 -16.96
N ILE A 120 -11.04 -1.56 -16.44
CA ILE A 120 -9.77 -1.43 -15.72
C ILE A 120 -8.62 -1.45 -16.74
N ARG A 121 -7.65 -0.55 -16.56
CA ARG A 121 -6.48 -0.42 -17.43
C ARG A 121 -5.17 -0.72 -16.72
N TYR A 122 -5.06 -0.41 -15.43
CA TYR A 122 -3.82 -0.71 -14.73
C TYR A 122 -4.00 -1.03 -13.25
N PHE A 123 -3.00 -1.70 -12.71
CA PHE A 123 -2.93 -2.12 -11.33
C PHE A 123 -1.81 -1.37 -10.61
N VAL A 124 -2.10 -0.81 -9.45
CA VAL A 124 -1.18 0.04 -8.68
C VAL A 124 -0.74 -0.69 -7.41
N ASN A 125 0.56 -0.92 -7.30
CA ASN A 125 1.19 -1.51 -6.13
C ASN A 125 1.56 -0.40 -5.13
N HIS A 126 1.17 -0.63 -3.87
CA HIS A 126 1.49 0.21 -2.73
C HIS A 126 2.12 -0.64 -1.62
N TRP A 127 2.90 0.01 -0.76
CA TRP A 127 3.12 -0.47 0.59
C TRP A 127 2.37 0.42 1.57
N ASP A 128 1.99 -0.13 2.72
CA ASP A 128 1.10 0.55 3.67
C ASP A 128 1.80 1.34 4.79
N VAL A 129 3.09 1.09 5.08
CA VAL A 129 3.79 1.61 6.29
C VAL A 129 2.99 1.28 7.55
N CYS A 130 2.36 0.12 7.55
CA CYS A 130 1.62 -0.45 8.66
C CYS A 130 2.22 -1.80 9.03
N LEU A 131 1.84 -2.28 10.21
CA LEU A 131 2.33 -3.55 10.75
C LEU A 131 1.45 -4.75 10.33
N SER A 132 0.23 -4.51 9.83
CA SER A 132 -0.72 -5.54 9.38
C SER A 132 -1.80 -4.97 8.44
N SER A 133 -2.49 -5.85 7.70
CA SER A 133 -3.60 -5.44 6.82
C SER A 133 -4.78 -4.85 7.61
N LYS A 134 -5.09 -5.40 8.78
CA LYS A 134 -6.08 -4.84 9.72
C LYS A 134 -5.77 -3.39 10.11
N SER A 135 -4.50 -3.11 10.34
CA SER A 135 -4.02 -1.78 10.67
C SER A 135 -4.19 -0.81 9.50
N THR A 136 -3.87 -1.27 8.30
CA THR A 136 -4.04 -0.53 7.05
C THR A 136 -5.49 -0.19 6.81
N GLN A 137 -6.41 -1.16 6.89
CA GLN A 137 -7.84 -0.93 6.75
C GLN A 137 -8.34 0.15 7.73
N SER A 138 -7.92 0.08 8.99
CA SER A 138 -8.30 1.06 10.02
C SER A 138 -7.86 2.50 9.67
N ILE A 139 -6.70 2.67 9.02
CA ILE A 139 -6.23 3.98 8.58
C ILE A 139 -7.00 4.46 7.35
N LEU A 140 -7.21 3.59 6.37
CA LEU A 140 -7.94 3.93 5.13
C LEU A 140 -9.35 4.44 5.49
N ASP A 141 -10.03 3.74 6.37
CA ASP A 141 -11.33 4.11 6.94
C ASP A 141 -11.32 5.51 7.56
N ARG A 142 -10.37 5.78 8.46
CA ARG A 142 -10.25 7.08 9.15
C ARG A 142 -9.94 8.22 8.20
N ARG A 143 -9.17 7.95 7.15
CA ARG A 143 -8.75 8.93 6.15
C ARG A 143 -9.81 9.17 5.06
N GLY A 144 -10.90 8.41 5.07
CA GLY A 144 -11.93 8.52 4.04
C GLY A 144 -11.44 8.02 2.68
N ILE A 145 -10.53 7.05 2.63
CA ILE A 145 -9.96 6.49 1.40
C ILE A 145 -10.11 4.96 1.39
N SER A 146 -9.72 4.31 0.29
CA SER A 146 -9.90 2.87 0.08
C SER A 146 -8.87 2.31 -0.89
N VAL A 147 -8.71 0.98 -0.87
CA VAL A 147 -7.89 0.21 -1.82
C VAL A 147 -8.59 -1.12 -2.12
N HIS A 148 -8.35 -1.74 -3.28
CA HIS A 148 -9.07 -2.96 -3.67
C HIS A 148 -8.58 -4.19 -2.90
N PHE A 149 -7.28 -4.28 -2.67
CA PHE A 149 -6.67 -5.41 -2.00
C PHE A 149 -5.73 -4.99 -0.87
N LEU A 150 -5.62 -5.84 0.14
CA LEU A 150 -4.58 -5.81 1.16
C LEU A 150 -3.82 -7.14 1.10
N ILE A 151 -2.51 -7.13 1.33
CA ILE A 151 -1.71 -8.35 1.51
C ILE A 151 -0.99 -8.27 2.86
N ASP A 152 -1.32 -9.18 3.79
CA ASP A 152 -0.73 -9.20 5.13
C ASP A 152 0.66 -9.87 5.15
N ASN A 153 1.27 -9.91 6.33
CA ASN A 153 2.63 -10.42 6.54
C ASN A 153 2.81 -11.89 6.11
N ASP A 154 1.78 -12.72 6.30
CA ASP A 154 1.74 -14.15 5.95
C ASP A 154 1.24 -14.40 4.51
N GLY A 155 1.17 -13.35 3.69
CA GLY A 155 0.65 -13.44 2.33
C GLY A 155 -0.87 -13.56 2.23
N THR A 156 -1.63 -13.46 3.33
CA THR A 156 -3.10 -13.43 3.23
C THR A 156 -3.55 -12.21 2.43
N ILE A 157 -4.34 -12.45 1.39
CA ILE A 157 -4.90 -11.43 0.51
C ILE A 157 -6.33 -11.14 0.94
N TYR A 158 -6.65 -9.88 1.20
CA TYR A 158 -8.01 -9.43 1.46
C TYR A 158 -8.52 -8.61 0.27
N GLN A 159 -9.64 -8.99 -0.33
CA GLN A 159 -10.34 -8.08 -1.24
C GLN A 159 -11.33 -7.25 -0.44
N THR A 160 -11.21 -5.92 -0.49
CA THR A 160 -12.01 -5.03 0.37
C THR A 160 -13.24 -4.41 -0.30
N LEU A 161 -13.31 -4.51 -1.63
CA LEU A 161 -14.45 -4.11 -2.45
C LEU A 161 -14.39 -4.79 -3.82
N ASP A 162 -15.55 -4.91 -4.46
CA ASP A 162 -15.68 -5.38 -5.84
C ASP A 162 -14.86 -4.48 -6.80
N LEU A 163 -14.12 -5.09 -7.74
CA LEU A 163 -13.38 -4.37 -8.78
C LEU A 163 -14.27 -3.49 -9.68
N GLN A 164 -15.58 -3.66 -9.69
CA GLN A 164 -16.51 -2.77 -10.36
C GLN A 164 -16.44 -1.34 -9.80
N HIS A 165 -16.22 -1.20 -8.51
CA HIS A 165 -16.03 0.09 -7.85
C HIS A 165 -14.62 0.62 -8.08
N ALA A 166 -14.44 1.93 -7.97
CA ALA A 166 -13.11 2.53 -8.05
C ALA A 166 -12.69 3.10 -6.69
N ALA A 167 -11.72 2.45 -6.07
CA ALA A 167 -11.14 2.87 -4.80
C ALA A 167 -10.37 4.20 -4.90
N TRP A 168 -10.14 4.86 -3.77
CA TRP A 168 -9.45 6.16 -3.69
C TRP A 168 -8.01 6.02 -3.19
N HIS A 169 -7.13 5.40 -3.98
CA HIS A 169 -5.77 5.03 -3.55
C HIS A 169 -4.64 5.82 -4.24
N ALA A 170 -4.84 6.28 -5.47
CA ALA A 170 -3.80 6.83 -6.36
C ALA A 170 -3.79 8.37 -6.45
N GLY A 171 -4.42 9.06 -5.49
CA GLY A 171 -4.36 10.53 -5.34
C GLY A 171 -5.12 11.38 -6.37
N SER A 172 -5.57 10.82 -7.49
CA SER A 172 -6.31 11.53 -8.54
C SER A 172 -7.45 10.69 -9.10
N SER A 173 -8.56 11.32 -9.47
CA SER A 173 -9.68 10.62 -10.13
C SER A 173 -9.28 10.03 -11.48
N ARG A 174 -8.30 10.65 -12.17
CA ARG A 174 -7.76 10.15 -13.45
C ARG A 174 -7.06 8.81 -13.30
N THR A 175 -6.50 8.54 -12.12
CA THR A 175 -5.78 7.30 -11.84
C THR A 175 -6.60 6.31 -11.04
N ASN A 176 -7.39 6.76 -10.06
CA ASN A 176 -8.31 5.92 -9.29
C ASN A 176 -9.35 5.22 -10.18
N ARG A 177 -10.02 5.95 -11.07
CA ARG A 177 -11.16 5.43 -11.85
C ARG A 177 -10.80 4.31 -12.82
N PRO A 178 -9.67 4.34 -13.55
CA PRO A 178 -9.27 3.26 -14.43
C PRO A 178 -8.41 2.18 -13.76
N SER A 179 -8.12 2.27 -12.47
CA SER A 179 -7.18 1.34 -11.83
C SER A 179 -7.79 0.49 -10.73
N VAL A 180 -7.00 -0.53 -10.38
CA VAL A 180 -7.12 -1.35 -9.18
C VAL A 180 -5.87 -1.11 -8.34
N GLY A 181 -5.95 -1.26 -7.02
CA GLY A 181 -4.83 -1.00 -6.12
C GLY A 181 -4.70 -2.09 -5.08
N VAL A 182 -3.46 -2.32 -4.64
CA VAL A 182 -3.14 -3.19 -3.50
C VAL A 182 -2.24 -2.46 -2.52
N GLU A 183 -2.50 -2.58 -1.23
CA GLU A 183 -1.57 -2.20 -0.17
C GLU A 183 -0.92 -3.47 0.40
N ILE A 184 0.40 -3.59 0.27
CA ILE A 184 1.17 -4.73 0.81
C ILE A 184 1.73 -4.33 2.17
N THR A 185 1.53 -5.16 3.18
CA THR A 185 1.98 -4.89 4.54
C THR A 185 3.47 -4.81 4.65
N ASN A 186 3.96 -3.63 5.04
CA ASN A 186 5.36 -3.32 5.23
C ASN A 186 5.50 -1.99 5.99
N ALA A 187 6.07 -2.02 7.20
CA ALA A 187 6.25 -0.85 8.05
C ALA A 187 7.37 0.12 7.60
N TYR A 188 8.06 -0.19 6.51
CA TYR A 188 9.13 0.54 5.82
C TYR A 188 10.39 0.78 6.67
N TYR A 189 10.29 1.30 7.89
CA TYR A 189 11.46 1.71 8.66
C TYR A 189 12.14 0.53 9.38
N PRO A 190 13.47 0.36 9.28
CA PRO A 190 14.21 -0.75 9.92
C PRO A 190 14.02 -0.85 11.44
N LYS A 191 13.71 0.26 12.11
CA LYS A 191 13.40 0.26 13.55
C LYS A 191 12.21 -0.61 13.96
N TYR A 192 11.39 -1.08 13.01
CA TYR A 192 10.26 -1.98 13.28
C TYR A 192 10.61 -3.46 13.07
N GLN A 193 11.86 -3.80 12.74
CA GLN A 193 12.30 -5.19 12.56
C GLN A 193 11.99 -6.06 13.79
N ASP A 194 12.34 -5.58 14.98
CA ASP A 194 12.12 -6.29 16.25
C ASP A 194 10.64 -6.57 16.51
N TRP A 195 9.74 -5.71 16.02
CA TRP A 195 8.30 -5.96 16.14
C TRP A 195 7.89 -7.20 15.35
N TYR A 196 8.39 -7.37 14.12
CA TYR A 196 8.08 -8.54 13.30
C TYR A 196 8.64 -9.83 13.90
N VAL A 197 9.88 -9.79 14.40
CA VAL A 197 10.51 -10.94 15.08
C VAL A 197 9.71 -11.33 16.33
N LYS A 198 9.38 -10.36 17.19
CA LYS A 198 8.60 -10.60 18.42
C LYS A 198 7.22 -11.20 18.12
N ASN A 199 6.61 -10.84 16.99
CA ASN A 199 5.29 -11.32 16.58
C ASN A 199 5.33 -12.61 15.74
N GLY A 200 6.49 -13.25 15.60
CA GLY A 200 6.61 -14.55 14.94
C GLY A 200 6.65 -14.52 13.42
N PHE A 201 6.81 -13.34 12.80
CA PHE A 201 6.96 -13.22 11.35
C PHE A 201 8.42 -13.40 10.89
N GLY A 202 9.36 -13.36 11.82
CA GLY A 202 10.80 -13.40 11.52
C GLY A 202 11.35 -12.05 11.08
N GLU A 203 12.55 -12.08 10.53
CA GLU A 203 13.24 -10.90 10.00
C GLU A 203 12.78 -10.59 8.57
N ARG A 204 12.41 -9.33 8.30
CA ARG A 204 12.25 -8.84 6.93
C ARG A 204 13.60 -8.61 6.27
N PRO A 205 13.73 -8.84 4.95
CA PRO A 205 14.91 -8.40 4.21
C PRO A 205 15.06 -6.86 4.26
N ILE A 206 16.27 -6.36 4.01
CA ILE A 206 16.57 -4.92 3.95
C ILE A 206 17.01 -4.57 2.54
N ILE A 207 16.48 -3.47 2.01
CA ILE A 207 16.97 -2.82 0.78
C ILE A 207 17.74 -1.56 1.18
N ASP A 208 18.97 -1.41 0.67
CA ASP A 208 19.87 -0.28 1.00
C ASP A 208 20.41 0.47 -0.25
N ASP A 209 19.96 0.09 -1.44
CA ASP A 209 20.44 0.60 -2.72
C ASP A 209 19.33 1.08 -3.67
N ALA A 210 18.08 1.16 -3.21
CA ALA A 210 16.96 1.61 -4.03
C ALA A 210 16.96 3.13 -4.30
N TRP A 211 16.53 3.48 -5.51
CA TRP A 211 16.38 4.86 -5.99
C TRP A 211 14.95 5.11 -6.43
N VAL A 212 14.43 6.30 -6.13
CA VAL A 212 13.17 6.79 -6.68
C VAL A 212 13.34 8.27 -7.04
N HIS A 213 12.88 8.63 -8.24
CA HIS A 213 12.86 10.02 -8.73
C HIS A 213 14.23 10.71 -8.76
N GLY A 214 15.29 9.92 -8.93
CA GLY A 214 16.67 10.43 -8.96
C GLY A 214 17.31 10.60 -7.58
N GLU A 215 16.61 10.21 -6.51
CA GLU A 215 17.11 10.25 -5.14
C GLU A 215 17.31 8.82 -4.61
N LYS A 216 18.42 8.59 -3.92
CA LYS A 216 18.67 7.34 -3.19
C LYS A 216 17.83 7.34 -1.91
N LEU A 217 17.15 6.23 -1.63
CA LEU A 217 16.41 6.06 -0.39
C LEU A 217 17.33 5.57 0.72
N ASP A 218 17.05 5.99 1.97
CA ASP A 218 17.64 5.38 3.17
C ASP A 218 17.25 3.89 3.25
N PRO A 219 18.05 3.02 3.90
CA PRO A 219 17.70 1.62 4.04
C PRO A 219 16.31 1.40 4.64
N PHE A 220 15.55 0.47 4.05
CA PHE A 220 14.18 0.17 4.45
C PHE A 220 13.87 -1.33 4.42
N LEU A 221 12.81 -1.73 5.14
CA LEU A 221 12.30 -3.09 5.19
C LEU A 221 11.71 -3.48 3.84
N ASP A 222 12.07 -4.66 3.35
CA ASP A 222 11.47 -5.26 2.16
C ASP A 222 10.27 -6.14 2.50
N PHE A 223 9.63 -6.68 1.47
CA PHE A 223 8.58 -7.68 1.59
C PHE A 223 9.13 -9.07 1.91
N TYR A 224 8.30 -9.88 2.58
CA TYR A 224 8.61 -11.29 2.72
C TYR A 224 8.45 -12.02 1.37
N PRO A 225 9.20 -13.11 1.12
CA PRO A 225 9.03 -13.94 -0.07
C PRO A 225 7.58 -14.39 -0.28
N GLU A 226 6.88 -14.73 0.80
CA GLU A 226 5.47 -15.14 0.73
C GLU A 226 4.53 -14.02 0.27
N GLN A 227 4.83 -12.76 0.62
CA GLN A 227 4.09 -11.60 0.10
C GLN A 227 4.35 -11.38 -1.39
N ILE A 228 5.56 -11.68 -1.86
CA ILE A 228 5.92 -11.62 -3.28
C ILE A 228 5.15 -12.68 -4.08
N GLU A 229 5.05 -13.91 -3.58
CA GLU A 229 4.26 -14.94 -4.23
C GLU A 229 2.75 -14.63 -4.21
N ALA A 230 2.24 -14.08 -3.09
CA ALA A 230 0.86 -13.61 -3.00
C ALA A 230 0.54 -12.53 -4.04
N VAL A 231 1.42 -11.53 -4.21
CA VAL A 231 1.18 -10.44 -5.17
C VAL A 231 1.28 -10.93 -6.62
N LYS A 232 2.17 -11.89 -6.92
CA LYS A 232 2.23 -12.56 -8.23
C LYS A 232 0.94 -13.31 -8.56
N ALA A 233 0.41 -14.08 -7.61
CA ALA A 233 -0.86 -14.78 -7.76
C ALA A 233 -2.02 -13.80 -7.99
N LEU A 234 -2.03 -12.68 -7.26
CA LEU A 234 -3.00 -11.60 -7.45
C LEU A 234 -2.88 -10.97 -8.84
N TRP A 235 -1.68 -10.67 -9.32
CA TRP A 235 -1.48 -10.13 -10.68
C TRP A 235 -1.99 -11.07 -11.76
N LYS A 236 -1.79 -12.39 -11.59
CA LYS A 236 -2.32 -13.40 -12.49
C LYS A 236 -3.85 -13.41 -12.53
N ALA A 237 -4.50 -13.35 -11.36
CA ALA A 237 -5.96 -13.25 -11.27
C ALA A 237 -6.49 -11.96 -11.92
N ILE A 238 -5.81 -10.82 -11.70
CA ILE A 238 -6.15 -9.54 -12.31
C ILE A 238 -6.00 -9.58 -13.83
N LYS A 239 -4.91 -10.14 -14.35
CA LYS A 239 -4.70 -10.35 -15.80
C LYS A 239 -5.85 -11.15 -16.39
N GLY A 240 -6.23 -12.26 -15.75
CA GLY A 240 -7.32 -13.13 -16.20
C GLY A 240 -8.68 -12.42 -16.19
N ALA A 241 -8.98 -11.66 -15.14
CA ALA A 241 -10.27 -10.99 -14.97
C ALA A 241 -10.44 -9.74 -15.85
N THR A 242 -9.34 -9.01 -16.12
CA THR A 242 -9.40 -7.66 -16.73
C THR A 242 -8.75 -7.59 -18.11
N GLY A 243 -7.84 -8.51 -18.44
CA GLY A 243 -7.08 -8.50 -19.67
C GLY A 243 -5.88 -7.55 -19.71
N ILE A 244 -5.61 -6.73 -18.68
CA ILE A 244 -4.46 -5.80 -18.66
C ILE A 244 -3.14 -6.54 -18.90
N PRO A 245 -2.20 -6.07 -19.73
CA PRO A 245 -0.99 -6.82 -20.06
C PRO A 245 0.01 -6.84 -18.89
N TYR A 246 0.90 -7.83 -18.86
CA TYR A 246 2.06 -7.86 -17.96
C TYR A 246 3.14 -6.89 -18.45
N GLU A 247 2.83 -5.61 -18.35
CA GLU A 247 3.70 -4.50 -18.75
C GLU A 247 3.86 -3.53 -17.59
N THR A 248 5.04 -2.95 -17.44
CA THR A 248 5.34 -1.88 -16.48
C THR A 248 6.17 -0.83 -17.22
N PRO A 249 6.16 0.45 -16.82
CA PRO A 249 7.13 1.41 -17.32
C PRO A 249 8.56 0.92 -17.05
N THR A 250 9.42 0.98 -18.07
CA THR A 250 10.81 0.55 -18.00
C THR A 250 11.77 1.69 -18.33
N SER A 251 12.98 1.56 -17.80
CA SER A 251 14.13 2.38 -18.18
C SER A 251 14.68 1.95 -19.54
N GLN A 252 15.64 2.72 -20.07
CA GLN A 252 16.37 2.38 -21.30
C GLN A 252 17.12 1.02 -21.25
N PHE A 253 17.29 0.44 -20.07
CA PHE A 253 17.95 -0.85 -19.86
C PHE A 253 16.95 -2.00 -19.63
N ASP A 254 15.67 -1.79 -19.96
CA ASP A 254 14.57 -2.74 -19.74
C ASP A 254 14.42 -3.21 -18.28
N LYS A 255 14.82 -2.36 -17.32
CA LYS A 255 14.52 -2.53 -15.89
C LYS A 255 13.32 -1.69 -15.51
N THR A 256 12.60 -2.06 -14.45
CA THR A 256 11.51 -1.25 -13.88
C THR A 256 11.93 0.21 -13.76
N SER A 257 11.11 1.13 -14.29
CA SER A 257 11.37 2.56 -14.12
C SER A 257 11.28 2.91 -12.63
N THR A 258 12.10 3.86 -12.20
CA THR A 258 12.10 4.40 -10.83
C THR A 258 11.58 5.84 -10.79
N LYS A 259 10.97 6.30 -11.89
CA LYS A 259 10.62 7.71 -12.11
C LYS A 259 9.11 7.91 -12.13
N TYR A 260 8.72 9.19 -12.08
CA TYR A 260 7.37 9.59 -12.42
C TYR A 260 7.16 9.36 -13.92
N GLU A 261 6.03 8.76 -14.29
CA GLU A 261 5.70 8.41 -15.66
C GLU A 261 4.43 9.14 -16.09
N GLN A 262 4.58 10.09 -17.00
CA GLN A 262 3.49 10.99 -17.40
C GLN A 262 2.29 10.23 -17.95
N GLU A 263 2.52 9.17 -18.74
CA GLU A 263 1.46 8.35 -19.31
C GLU A 263 0.66 7.61 -18.23
N VAL A 264 1.32 7.19 -17.15
CA VAL A 264 0.64 6.56 -16.01
C VAL A 264 -0.19 7.60 -15.26
N ALA A 265 0.42 8.74 -14.93
CA ALA A 265 -0.23 9.82 -14.19
C ALA A 265 -1.43 10.44 -14.93
N TYR A 266 -1.37 10.48 -16.26
CA TYR A 266 -2.48 10.94 -17.11
C TYR A 266 -3.49 9.84 -17.43
N GLY A 267 -3.23 8.61 -16.97
CA GLY A 267 -4.11 7.47 -17.15
C GLY A 267 -4.23 7.07 -18.62
N SER A 268 -3.16 7.13 -19.40
CA SER A 268 -3.09 6.54 -20.74
C SER A 268 -2.37 5.18 -20.75
N PHE A 269 -1.60 4.87 -19.72
CA PHE A 269 -0.92 3.59 -19.55
C PHE A 269 -1.88 2.41 -19.31
N THR A 270 -1.46 1.20 -19.70
CA THR A 270 -2.15 -0.07 -19.41
C THR A 270 -1.12 -1.09 -18.92
N GLY A 271 -1.32 -1.71 -17.74
CA GLY A 271 -0.37 -2.64 -17.15
C GLY A 271 -0.28 -2.56 -15.63
N PHE A 272 0.88 -2.84 -15.05
CA PHE A 272 1.15 -2.85 -13.62
C PHE A 272 2.16 -1.74 -13.28
N VAL A 273 1.90 -0.99 -12.22
CA VAL A 273 2.69 0.19 -11.85
C VAL A 273 2.88 0.28 -10.34
N SER A 274 3.89 1.01 -9.92
CA SER A 274 4.06 1.52 -8.56
C SER A 274 3.43 2.90 -8.41
N HIS A 275 3.06 3.30 -7.19
CA HIS A 275 2.47 4.63 -6.93
C HIS A 275 3.41 5.79 -7.30
N TYR A 276 4.72 5.61 -7.19
CA TYR A 276 5.72 6.60 -7.60
C TYR A 276 5.67 6.86 -9.12
N HIS A 277 5.26 5.89 -9.96
CA HIS A 277 5.01 6.15 -11.38
C HIS A 277 3.89 7.18 -11.59
N ILE A 278 2.95 7.29 -10.65
CA ILE A 278 1.79 8.19 -10.72
C ILE A 278 2.10 9.59 -10.15
N SER A 279 2.94 9.68 -9.12
CA SER A 279 3.13 10.92 -8.36
C SER A 279 4.58 11.12 -7.94
N LYS A 280 5.13 12.31 -8.25
CA LYS A 280 6.47 12.75 -7.83
C LYS A 280 6.67 12.84 -6.31
N GLY A 281 5.57 12.88 -5.55
CA GLY A 281 5.61 12.96 -4.08
C GLY A 281 5.51 11.59 -3.39
N LYS A 282 5.60 10.51 -4.16
CA LYS A 282 5.44 9.13 -3.67
C LYS A 282 6.72 8.34 -3.93
N ILE A 283 6.97 7.39 -3.04
CA ILE A 283 8.10 6.47 -3.13
C ILE A 283 7.67 5.01 -3.10
N ASP A 284 6.39 4.75 -2.78
CA ASP A 284 5.81 3.42 -2.87
C ASP A 284 5.64 3.02 -4.35
N CYS A 285 6.01 1.84 -4.81
CA CYS A 285 6.53 0.68 -4.09
C CYS A 285 8.02 0.45 -4.47
N ALA A 286 8.94 1.29 -4.00
CA ALA A 286 10.38 1.12 -4.24
C ALA A 286 10.86 -0.29 -3.85
N GLY A 287 11.86 -0.82 -4.55
CA GLY A 287 12.36 -2.18 -4.30
C GLY A 287 11.54 -3.30 -4.95
N LEU A 288 10.25 -3.07 -5.23
CA LEU A 288 9.44 -4.04 -5.98
C LEU A 288 9.80 -3.99 -7.47
N ASP A 289 10.67 -4.90 -7.92
CA ASP A 289 11.11 -4.98 -9.32
C ASP A 289 10.03 -5.57 -10.23
N LEU A 290 9.04 -4.75 -10.56
CA LEU A 290 7.87 -5.13 -11.34
C LEU A 290 8.24 -5.84 -12.64
N LYS A 291 9.23 -5.36 -13.39
CA LYS A 291 9.60 -5.95 -14.69
C LYS A 291 10.03 -7.41 -14.53
N THR A 292 10.96 -7.67 -13.60
CA THR A 292 11.45 -9.03 -13.31
C THR A 292 10.31 -9.90 -12.82
N LEU A 293 9.55 -9.44 -11.82
CA LEU A 293 8.46 -10.22 -11.22
C LEU A 293 7.31 -10.48 -12.21
N LEU A 294 6.99 -9.53 -13.10
CA LEU A 294 5.99 -9.71 -14.14
C LEU A 294 6.47 -10.69 -15.23
N ASP A 295 7.76 -10.68 -15.58
CA ASP A 295 8.34 -11.66 -16.50
C ASP A 295 8.29 -13.06 -15.90
N GLU A 296 8.61 -13.22 -14.62
CA GLU A 296 8.48 -14.49 -13.88
C GLU A 296 7.06 -15.04 -13.98
N VAL A 297 6.04 -14.21 -13.73
CA VAL A 297 4.63 -14.61 -13.86
C VAL A 297 4.25 -14.91 -15.32
N LYS A 298 4.71 -14.08 -16.27
CA LYS A 298 4.36 -14.20 -17.68
C LYS A 298 4.93 -15.47 -18.31
N TYR A 299 6.16 -15.82 -17.98
CA TYR A 299 6.87 -16.95 -18.57
C TYR A 299 6.88 -18.19 -17.66
N ASN A 300 6.31 -18.08 -16.45
CA ASN A 300 6.26 -19.15 -15.45
C ASN A 300 7.68 -19.67 -15.13
N ILE A 301 8.56 -18.74 -14.77
CA ILE A 301 9.98 -18.97 -14.42
C ILE A 301 10.32 -18.28 -13.10
N ASP A 302 11.42 -18.71 -12.47
CA ASP A 302 12.00 -18.04 -11.29
C ASP A 302 13.38 -17.47 -11.67
N ILE A 303 13.46 -16.14 -11.75
CA ILE A 303 14.67 -15.41 -12.18
C ILE A 303 15.49 -15.00 -10.96
N LEU A 304 14.83 -14.65 -9.85
CA LEU A 304 15.48 -14.16 -8.64
C LEU A 304 16.43 -15.19 -8.00
N ASP A 305 16.10 -16.48 -8.08
CA ASP A 305 16.99 -17.55 -7.57
C ASP A 305 18.20 -17.84 -8.50
N THR A 306 18.11 -17.51 -9.79
CA THR A 306 19.21 -17.76 -10.75
C THR A 306 20.28 -16.68 -10.75
N VAL A 307 19.98 -15.47 -10.26
CA VAL A 307 20.93 -14.34 -10.20
C VAL A 307 21.62 -14.22 -8.85
N LYS A 308 20.98 -14.62 -7.74
CA LYS A 308 21.62 -14.62 -6.40
C LYS A 308 22.64 -15.76 -6.21
N ASN A 309 22.59 -16.80 -7.05
CA ASN A 309 23.49 -17.96 -7.02
C ASN A 309 24.64 -17.86 -8.05
N LYS A 310 24.93 -16.67 -8.58
CA LYS A 310 26.09 -16.37 -9.45
C LYS A 310 26.88 -15.20 -8.87
#